data_AF-A0A845ZCN7-F1
#
_entry.id   AF-A0A845ZCN7-F1
#
_cell.length_a   1.000
_cell.length_b   1.000
_cell.length_c   1.000
_cell.angle_alpha   90.00
_cell.angle_beta   90.00
_cell.angle_gamma   90.00
#
_symmetry.space_group_name_H-M   'P 1'
#
loop_
_entity.id
_entity.type
_entity.pdbx_description
1 polymer ?
#
loop_
_entity_poly.entity_id
_entity_poly.type
_entity_poly.pdbx_seq_one_letter_code
_entity_poly.pdbx_strand_id
1 'polypeptide(L)'
;MITLTYQYKLRPKKQQEAEINLILDVCKTVYNYALRERKDWLSSRKSSIKSCSIVSEYIIPADAPYPNYNNQAKSLTIAKKTYSRLKSVNAQVLQQTLKTLDRAFSDMKSLGKGFPRFKKKLRSFVFPAMLKNCLGCGQVKLPQLGWIKIRQSRQYPDGFQAIAS
;
A
#
# COMPACT_ATOMS: atom_id res chain seq x y z
N MET A 1 -1.69 2.28 -29.37
CA MET A 1 -2.33 3.00 -28.26
C MET A 1 -1.25 3.75 -27.50
N ILE A 2 -1.27 5.07 -27.48
CA ILE A 2 -0.24 5.88 -26.80
C ILE A 2 -0.67 6.09 -25.35
N THR A 3 0.19 5.73 -24.39
CA THR A 3 -0.05 5.99 -22.97
C THR A 3 0.64 7.30 -22.59
N LEU A 4 -0.13 8.30 -22.17
CA LEU A 4 0.39 9.58 -21.69
C LEU A 4 0.28 9.65 -20.17
N THR A 5 1.39 9.97 -19.50
CA THR A 5 1.43 10.18 -18.05
C THR A 5 1.33 11.67 -17.72
N TYR A 6 0.38 12.04 -16.87
CA TYR A 6 0.18 13.40 -16.41
C TYR A 6 0.46 13.52 -14.91
N GLN A 7 1.08 14.62 -14.51
CA GLN A 7 1.32 14.95 -13.11
C GLN A 7 0.73 16.33 -12.80
N TYR A 8 -0.19 16.38 -11.84
CA TYR A 8 -0.84 17.61 -11.40
C TYR A 8 -0.70 17.80 -9.89
N LYS A 9 -0.57 19.06 -9.45
CA LYS A 9 -0.60 19.40 -8.02
C LYS A 9 -2.04 19.45 -7.54
N LEU A 10 -2.37 18.64 -6.53
CA LEU A 10 -3.65 18.69 -5.83
C LEU A 10 -3.76 19.97 -4.97
N ARG A 11 -4.97 20.53 -4.90
CA ARG A 11 -5.38 21.61 -3.99
C ARG A 11 -6.54 21.12 -3.11
N PRO A 12 -6.25 20.23 -2.14
CA PRO A 12 -7.27 19.69 -1.24
C PRO A 12 -7.80 20.75 -0.26
N LYS A 13 -9.02 20.54 0.24
CA LYS A 13 -9.57 21.25 1.40
C LYS A 13 -8.96 20.69 2.69
N LYS A 14 -9.00 21.44 3.80
CA LYS A 14 -8.51 20.97 5.12
C LYS A 14 -9.06 19.59 5.54
N GLN A 15 -10.34 19.32 5.28
CA GLN A 15 -10.95 18.00 5.54
C GLN A 15 -10.32 16.88 4.68
N GLN A 16 -10.11 17.15 3.39
CA GLN A 16 -9.47 16.19 2.47
C GLN A 16 -8.00 15.95 2.84
N GLU A 17 -7.28 16.96 3.32
CA GLU A 17 -5.92 16.80 3.85
C GLU A 17 -5.89 15.87 5.06
N ALA A 18 -6.84 16.01 5.99
CA ALA A 18 -6.97 15.13 7.13
C ALA A 18 -7.23 13.67 6.70
N GLU A 19 -8.13 13.47 5.72
CA GLU A 19 -8.40 12.14 5.15
C GLU A 19 -7.17 11.54 4.44
N ILE A 20 -6.44 12.34 3.66
CA ILE A 20 -5.19 11.92 3.00
C ILE A 20 -4.15 11.47 4.03
N ASN A 21 -4.00 12.23 5.12
CA ASN A 21 -3.09 11.88 6.20
C ASN A 21 -3.51 10.60 6.92
N LEU A 22 -4.82 10.42 7.16
CA LEU A 22 -5.36 9.18 7.72
C LEU A 22 -5.05 7.98 6.81
N ILE A 23 -5.27 8.10 5.51
CA ILE A 23 -4.97 7.05 4.53
C ILE A 23 -3.49 6.69 4.59
N LEU A 24 -2.59 7.68 4.58
CA LEU A 24 -1.15 7.46 4.66
C LEU A 24 -0.74 6.74 5.95
N ASP A 25 -1.34 7.09 7.08
CA ASP A 25 -1.05 6.45 8.35
C ASP A 25 -1.54 5.01 8.43
N VAL A 26 -2.75 4.73 7.92
CA VAL A 26 -3.26 3.35 7.86
C VAL A 26 -2.43 2.50 6.88
N CYS A 27 -2.04 3.07 5.75
CA CYS A 27 -1.14 2.41 4.80
C CYS A 27 0.21 2.05 5.46
N LYS A 28 0.74 2.94 6.31
CA LYS A 28 1.98 2.73 7.06
C LYS A 28 1.84 1.57 8.05
N THR A 29 0.73 1.52 8.79
CA THR A 29 0.50 0.43 9.75
C THR A 29 0.38 -0.91 9.04
N VAL A 30 -0.36 -0.97 7.92
CA VAL A 30 -0.48 -2.20 7.12
C VAL A 30 0.87 -2.63 6.56
N TYR A 31 1.66 -1.72 5.99
CA TYR A 31 2.99 -2.02 5.46
C TYR A 31 3.92 -2.57 6.55
N ASN A 32 3.99 -1.90 7.71
CA ASN A 32 4.88 -2.30 8.79
C ASN A 32 4.45 -3.62 9.43
N TYR A 33 3.15 -3.86 9.58
CA TYR A 33 2.64 -5.13 10.09
C TYR A 33 3.00 -6.29 9.17
N ALA A 34 2.72 -6.15 7.87
CA ALA A 34 3.04 -7.17 6.88
C ALA A 34 4.56 -7.40 6.73
N LEU A 35 5.37 -6.34 6.85
CA LEU A 35 6.82 -6.45 6.87
C LEU A 35 7.31 -7.21 8.12
N ARG A 36 6.72 -6.93 9.29
CA ARG A 36 7.06 -7.62 10.54
C ARG A 36 6.76 -9.11 10.42
N GLU A 37 5.57 -9.47 9.94
CA GLU A 37 5.18 -10.87 9.75
C GLU A 37 6.16 -11.64 8.85
N ARG A 38 6.59 -11.04 7.73
CA ARG A 38 7.61 -11.63 6.85
C ARG A 38 8.97 -11.77 7.53
N LYS A 39 9.38 -10.78 8.33
CA LYS A 39 10.64 -10.82 9.09
C LYS A 39 10.59 -11.91 10.16
N ASP A 40 9.51 -11.97 10.93
CA ASP A 40 9.31 -12.94 12.00
C ASP A 40 9.28 -14.36 11.42
N TRP A 41 8.60 -14.56 10.28
CA TRP A 41 8.65 -15.82 9.55
C TRP A 41 10.07 -16.22 9.15
N LEU A 42 10.85 -15.30 8.56
CA LEU A 42 12.23 -15.58 8.15
C LEU A 42 13.14 -15.87 9.34
N SER A 43 13.01 -15.09 10.42
CA SER A 43 13.81 -15.26 11.63
C SER A 43 13.50 -16.57 12.33
N SER A 44 12.24 -17.03 12.35
CA SER A 44 11.90 -18.31 12.97
C SER A 44 12.48 -19.53 12.24
N ARG A 45 12.84 -19.39 10.96
CA ARG A 45 13.57 -20.43 10.21
C ARG A 45 15.08 -20.32 10.35
N LYS A 46 15.58 -19.20 10.90
CA LYS A 46 17.00 -18.99 11.20
C LYS A 46 17.27 -19.48 12.63
N SER A 47 17.45 -20.79 12.78
CA SER A 47 17.97 -21.34 14.04
C SER A 47 19.47 -21.62 13.91
N SER A 48 20.21 -21.37 14.99
CA SER A 48 21.61 -21.77 15.08
C SER A 48 21.67 -23.29 15.22
N ILE A 49 22.51 -23.93 14.42
CA ILE A 49 22.64 -25.40 14.38
C ILE A 49 22.98 -25.99 15.76
N LYS A 50 23.64 -25.21 16.63
CA LYS A 50 24.19 -25.70 17.90
C LYS A 50 23.62 -25.02 19.16
N SER A 51 22.58 -24.20 19.03
CA SER A 51 22.05 -23.47 20.20
C SER A 51 20.61 -23.00 19.99
N CYS A 52 19.77 -23.18 20.99
CA CYS A 52 18.47 -22.52 21.08
C CYS A 52 18.56 -21.24 21.92
N SER A 53 17.67 -20.28 21.67
CA SER A 53 17.58 -19.04 22.44
C SER A 53 16.93 -19.33 23.79
N ILE A 54 17.55 -18.87 24.88
CA ILE A 54 16.97 -18.99 26.24
C ILE A 54 15.97 -17.85 26.51
N VAL A 55 16.08 -16.74 25.79
CA VAL A 55 15.30 -15.51 26.04
C VAL A 55 13.94 -15.55 25.37
N SER A 56 13.90 -15.94 24.10
CA SER A 56 12.69 -15.88 23.29
C SER A 56 12.80 -16.78 22.07
N GLU A 57 11.74 -17.51 21.79
CA GLU A 57 11.56 -18.33 20.58
C GLU A 57 10.29 -17.92 19.83
N TYR A 58 10.27 -18.19 18.53
CA TYR A 58 9.11 -17.88 17.69
C TYR A 58 8.05 -18.97 17.79
N ILE A 59 6.83 -18.60 18.17
CA ILE A 59 5.66 -19.49 18.18
C ILE A 59 5.02 -19.50 16.77
N ILE A 60 5.77 -20.00 15.78
CA ILE A 60 5.29 -20.14 14.39
C ILE A 60 5.44 -21.61 14.00
N PRO A 61 4.35 -22.29 13.58
CA PRO A 61 4.41 -23.69 13.15
C PRO A 61 5.43 -23.90 12.02
N ALA A 62 6.11 -25.05 12.03
CA ALA A 62 7.13 -25.38 11.05
C ALA A 62 6.56 -25.48 9.62
N ASP A 63 5.33 -25.97 9.51
CA ASP A 63 4.53 -26.09 8.29
C ASP A 63 3.89 -24.76 7.83
N ALA A 64 4.01 -23.69 8.62
CA ALA A 64 3.38 -22.42 8.28
C ALA A 64 3.95 -21.85 6.96
N PRO A 65 3.09 -21.55 5.96
CA PRO A 65 3.54 -21.07 4.67
C PRO A 65 4.11 -19.65 4.77
N TYR A 66 4.98 -19.28 3.83
CA TYR A 66 5.52 -17.91 3.77
C TYR A 66 4.38 -16.88 3.63
N PRO A 67 4.37 -15.79 4.43
CA PRO A 67 3.35 -14.74 4.36
C PRO A 67 3.55 -13.86 3.12
N ASN A 68 3.29 -14.45 1.95
CA ASN A 68 3.29 -13.78 0.66
C ASN A 68 2.11 -12.80 0.53
N TYR A 69 2.10 -12.02 -0.56
CA TYR A 69 1.02 -11.06 -0.83
C TYR A 69 -0.38 -11.68 -0.73
N ASN A 70 -0.60 -12.87 -1.29
CA ASN A 70 -1.91 -13.50 -1.34
C ASN A 70 -2.43 -13.84 0.06
N ASN A 71 -1.58 -14.40 0.91
CA ASN A 71 -1.92 -14.73 2.29
C ASN A 71 -2.23 -13.45 3.08
N GLN A 72 -1.37 -12.43 2.96
CA GLN A 72 -1.53 -11.16 3.67
C GLN A 72 -2.76 -10.38 3.20
N ALA A 73 -3.10 -10.42 1.90
CA ALA A 73 -4.29 -9.77 1.35
C ALA A 73 -5.59 -10.45 1.81
N LYS A 74 -5.60 -11.79 1.95
CA LYS A 74 -6.71 -12.53 2.55
C LYS A 74 -6.90 -12.14 4.01
N SER A 75 -5.82 -12.18 4.81
CA SER A 75 -5.85 -11.77 6.23
C SER A 75 -6.30 -10.32 6.40
N LEU A 76 -5.83 -9.41 5.55
CA LEU A 76 -6.26 -8.01 5.54
C LEU A 76 -7.78 -7.88 5.33
N THR A 77 -8.36 -8.69 4.44
CA THR A 77 -9.80 -8.66 4.14
C THR A 77 -10.63 -9.08 5.36
N ILE A 78 -10.15 -10.07 6.11
CA ILE A 78 -10.77 -10.51 7.38
C ILE A 78 -10.59 -9.40 8.44
N ALA A 79 -9.36 -8.90 8.60
CA ALA A 79 -9.04 -7.85 9.57
C ALA A 79 -9.87 -6.56 9.36
N LYS A 80 -10.19 -6.20 8.12
CA LYS A 80 -11.07 -5.06 7.82
C LYS A 80 -12.48 -5.18 8.41
N LYS A 81 -12.99 -6.39 8.64
CA LYS A 81 -14.29 -6.60 9.27
C LYS A 81 -14.26 -6.27 10.76
N THR A 82 -13.14 -6.56 11.42
CA THR A 82 -12.95 -6.39 12.86
C THR A 82 -12.44 -5.00 13.23
N TYR A 83 -11.51 -4.43 12.46
CA TYR A 83 -10.85 -3.17 12.79
C TYR A 83 -11.46 -1.98 12.05
N SER A 84 -12.16 -1.11 12.79
CA SER A 84 -12.78 0.13 12.28
C SER A 84 -11.80 1.03 11.52
N ARG A 85 -10.56 1.15 12.03
CA ARG A 85 -9.50 1.93 11.40
C ARG A 85 -9.14 1.43 9.99
N LEU A 86 -9.10 0.11 9.77
CA LEU A 86 -8.85 -0.46 8.44
C LEU A 86 -10.07 -0.33 7.52
N LYS A 87 -11.28 -0.40 8.08
CA LYS A 87 -12.53 -0.20 7.35
C LYS A 87 -12.64 1.22 6.78
N SER A 88 -12.06 2.21 7.46
CA SER A 88 -12.08 3.62 7.03
C SER A 88 -11.37 3.89 5.70
N VAL A 89 -10.48 3.01 5.22
CA VAL A 89 -9.69 3.23 3.99
C VAL A 89 -10.12 2.26 2.89
N ASN A 90 -10.11 2.72 1.63
CA ASN A 90 -10.38 1.89 0.45
C ASN A 90 -9.48 0.63 0.43
N ALA A 91 -10.12 -0.54 0.23
CA ALA A 91 -9.43 -1.83 0.20
C ALA A 91 -8.35 -1.91 -0.89
N GLN A 92 -8.60 -1.31 -2.05
CA GLN A 92 -7.66 -1.33 -3.17
C GLN A 92 -6.34 -0.63 -2.84
N VAL A 93 -6.40 0.48 -2.09
CA VAL A 93 -5.20 1.21 -1.66
C VAL A 93 -4.38 0.36 -0.69
N LEU A 94 -5.03 -0.32 0.26
CA LEU A 94 -4.37 -1.20 1.21
C LEU A 94 -3.79 -2.46 0.55
N GLN A 95 -4.43 -3.00 -0.48
CA GLN A 95 -3.86 -4.09 -1.27
C GLN A 95 -2.65 -3.61 -2.07
N GLN A 96 -2.70 -2.39 -2.62
CA GLN A 96 -1.59 -1.81 -3.36
C GLN A 96 -0.35 -1.55 -2.47
N THR A 97 -0.54 -1.22 -1.19
CA THR A 97 0.59 -1.11 -0.24
C THR A 97 1.25 -2.46 0.02
N LEU A 98 0.47 -3.54 0.11
CA LEU A 98 1.02 -4.91 0.19
C LEU A 98 1.76 -5.31 -1.09
N LYS A 99 1.26 -4.96 -2.28
CA LYS A 99 1.99 -5.17 -3.55
C LYS A 99 3.30 -4.39 -3.60
N THR A 100 3.32 -3.18 -3.04
CA THR A 100 4.54 -2.36 -2.94
C THR A 100 5.57 -3.03 -2.04
N LEU A 101 5.13 -3.61 -0.91
CA LEU A 101 5.99 -4.43 -0.06
C LEU A 101 6.53 -5.64 -0.81
N ASP A 102 5.67 -6.33 -1.55
CA ASP A 102 6.05 -7.51 -2.32
C ASP A 102 7.10 -7.21 -3.38
N ARG A 103 6.90 -6.12 -4.14
CA ARG A 103 7.91 -5.63 -5.09
C ARG A 103 9.24 -5.29 -4.41
N ALA A 104 9.22 -4.72 -3.20
CA ALA A 104 10.45 -4.43 -2.47
C ALA A 104 11.23 -5.71 -2.09
N PHE A 105 10.53 -6.81 -1.79
CA PHE A 105 11.16 -8.12 -1.57
C PHE A 105 11.66 -8.74 -2.87
N SER A 106 10.91 -8.61 -3.97
CA SER A 106 11.36 -9.06 -5.29
C SER A 106 12.63 -8.33 -5.72
N ASP A 107 12.65 -7.00 -5.61
CA ASP A 107 13.82 -6.17 -5.89
C ASP A 107 15.03 -6.52 -4.99
N MET A 108 14.80 -6.85 -3.72
CA MET A 108 15.86 -7.31 -2.81
C MET A 108 16.51 -8.60 -3.36
N LYS A 109 15.70 -9.54 -3.87
CA LYS A 109 16.19 -10.82 -4.39
C LYS A 109 16.81 -10.69 -5.79
N SER A 110 16.22 -9.90 -6.69
CA SER A 110 16.64 -9.80 -8.09
C SER A 110 17.75 -8.79 -8.32
N LEU A 111 17.74 -7.66 -7.60
CA LEU A 111 18.69 -6.55 -7.77
C LEU A 111 19.73 -6.49 -6.64
N GLY A 112 19.73 -7.44 -5.70
CA GLY A 112 20.64 -7.45 -4.56
C GLY A 112 20.45 -6.27 -3.60
N LYS A 113 19.29 -5.60 -3.62
CA LYS A 113 19.01 -4.50 -2.68
C LYS A 113 18.94 -5.03 -1.24
N GLY A 114 19.17 -4.16 -0.27
CA GLY A 114 19.02 -4.50 1.15
C GLY A 114 17.57 -4.81 1.58
N PHE A 115 17.42 -5.44 2.74
CA PHE A 115 16.12 -5.84 3.28
C PHE A 115 15.16 -4.64 3.46
N PRO A 116 13.86 -4.77 3.14
CA PRO A 116 12.90 -3.70 3.34
C PRO A 116 12.85 -3.19 4.79
N ARG A 117 12.84 -1.86 4.94
CA ARG A 117 12.86 -1.18 6.25
C ARG A 117 11.46 -0.76 6.67
N PHE A 118 11.22 -0.75 7.99
CA PHE A 118 10.00 -0.19 8.56
C PHE A 118 9.86 1.28 8.17
N LYS A 119 8.65 1.70 7.84
CA LYS A 119 8.33 3.05 7.42
C LYS A 119 7.95 3.89 8.64
N LYS A 120 8.69 4.97 8.88
CA LYS A 120 8.32 6.01 9.87
C LYS A 120 7.15 6.86 9.38
N LYS A 121 7.16 7.21 8.10
CA LYS A 121 6.12 7.99 7.41
C LYS A 121 5.99 7.50 5.96
N LEU A 122 4.76 7.44 5.45
CA LEU A 122 4.49 7.30 4.03
C LEU A 122 4.21 8.68 3.42
N ARG A 123 4.62 8.88 2.17
CA ARG A 123 4.44 10.14 1.43
C ARG A 123 3.54 9.99 0.21
N SER A 124 3.21 8.76 -0.15
CA SER A 124 2.43 8.43 -1.34
C SER A 124 1.59 7.18 -1.09
N PHE A 125 0.49 7.11 -1.81
CA PHE A 125 -0.33 5.92 -1.98
C PHE A 125 -0.93 5.96 -3.39
N VAL A 126 -1.45 4.82 -3.87
CA VAL A 126 -1.93 4.67 -5.24
C VAL A 126 -3.34 4.10 -5.20
N PHE A 127 -4.23 4.68 -6.02
CA PHE A 127 -5.52 4.09 -6.36
C PHE A 127 -5.34 3.26 -7.64
N PRO A 128 -5.38 1.92 -7.57
CA PRO A 128 -5.12 1.06 -8.74
C PRO A 128 -6.30 1.02 -9.73
N ALA A 129 -7.46 1.58 -9.37
CA ALA A 129 -8.58 1.76 -10.28
C ALA A 129 -9.14 3.17 -10.13
N MET A 130 -9.33 3.84 -11.27
CA MET A 130 -9.98 5.15 -11.33
C MET A 130 -11.50 5.01 -11.47
N LEU A 131 -12.24 6.01 -11.01
CA LEU A 131 -13.69 6.07 -11.21
C LEU A 131 -14.01 6.41 -12.67
N LYS A 132 -15.16 5.92 -13.17
CA LYS A 132 -15.72 6.40 -14.45
C LYS A 132 -16.00 7.91 -14.36
N ASN A 133 -15.69 8.66 -15.43
CA ASN A 133 -15.85 10.12 -15.50
C ASN A 133 -15.21 10.86 -14.31
N CYS A 134 -13.98 10.48 -13.95
CA CYS A 134 -13.25 11.06 -12.82
C CYS A 134 -12.60 12.41 -13.12
N LEU A 135 -12.57 12.86 -14.38
CA LEU A 135 -11.96 14.12 -14.77
C LEU A 135 -13.04 15.17 -15.00
N GLY A 136 -12.86 16.35 -14.41
CA GLY A 136 -13.65 17.54 -14.68
C GLY A 136 -12.74 18.75 -14.94
N CYS A 137 -13.32 19.90 -15.28
CA CYS A 137 -12.56 21.13 -15.53
C CYS A 137 -11.78 21.56 -14.27
N GLY A 138 -10.46 21.36 -14.28
CA GLY A 138 -9.58 21.69 -13.15
C GLY A 138 -9.83 20.88 -11.89
N GLN A 139 -10.51 19.73 -11.97
CA GLN A 139 -10.81 18.87 -10.82
C GLN A 139 -10.69 17.39 -11.15
N VAL A 140 -10.35 16.59 -10.15
CA VAL A 140 -10.32 15.12 -10.25
C VAL A 140 -11.14 14.51 -9.12
N LYS A 141 -11.96 13.51 -9.46
CA LYS A 141 -12.73 12.72 -8.50
C LYS A 141 -11.93 11.49 -8.10
N LEU A 142 -11.51 11.43 -6.84
CA LEU A 142 -10.81 10.28 -6.29
C LEU A 142 -11.78 9.40 -5.49
N PRO A 143 -11.57 8.06 -5.48
CA PRO A 143 -12.29 7.18 -4.57
C PRO A 143 -12.14 7.68 -3.13
N GLN A 144 -13.23 7.70 -2.36
CA GLN A 144 -13.29 8.13 -0.97
C GLN A 144 -13.10 9.64 -0.71
N LEU A 145 -12.19 10.33 -1.42
CA LEU A 145 -11.88 11.76 -1.19
C LEU A 145 -12.80 12.74 -1.96
N GLY A 146 -13.59 12.22 -2.91
CA GLY A 146 -14.48 13.02 -3.74
C GLY A 146 -13.75 13.92 -4.74
N TRP A 147 -14.36 15.06 -5.08
CA TRP A 147 -13.79 16.03 -6.01
C TRP A 147 -12.70 16.88 -5.36
N ILE A 148 -11.51 16.87 -5.96
CA ILE A 148 -10.35 17.66 -5.53
C ILE A 148 -9.94 18.58 -6.66
N LYS A 149 -9.71 19.85 -6.34
CA LYS A 149 -9.18 20.82 -7.30
C LYS A 149 -7.74 20.48 -7.66
N ILE A 150 -7.40 20.60 -8.93
CA ILE A 150 -6.03 20.41 -9.42
C ILE A 150 -5.52 21.70 -10.06
N ARG A 151 -4.21 21.93 -9.98
CA ARG A 151 -3.56 22.91 -10.85
C ARG A 151 -3.40 22.30 -12.23
N GLN A 152 -4.44 22.41 -13.04
CA GLN A 152 -4.44 21.91 -14.41
C GLN A 152 -3.57 22.80 -15.29
N SER A 153 -2.40 22.30 -15.67
CA SER A 153 -1.45 23.01 -16.55
C SER A 153 -1.59 22.62 -18.03
N ARG A 154 -2.31 21.53 -18.33
CA ARG A 154 -2.51 20.99 -19.68
C ARG A 154 -3.99 20.61 -19.86
N GLN A 155 -4.53 20.86 -21.04
CA GLN A 155 -5.85 20.35 -21.41
C GLN A 155 -5.77 18.85 -21.69
N TYR A 156 -6.88 18.14 -21.45
CA TYR A 156 -6.96 16.72 -21.77
C TYR A 156 -7.22 16.57 -23.28
N PRO A 157 -6.54 15.64 -23.97
CA PRO A 157 -6.88 15.32 -25.35
C PRO A 157 -8.33 14.84 -25.50
N ASP A 158 -8.94 15.07 -26.65
CA ASP A 158 -10.27 14.55 -26.96
C ASP A 158 -10.27 13.01 -26.89
N GLY A 159 -11.29 12.45 -26.23
CA GLY A 159 -11.40 11.01 -26.01
C GLY A 159 -10.48 10.44 -24.91
N PHE A 160 -9.82 11.28 -24.10
CA PHE A 160 -8.94 10.80 -23.03
C PHE A 160 -9.70 9.96 -21.99
N GLN A 161 -9.29 8.70 -21.84
CA GLN A 161 -9.77 7.81 -20.79
C GLN A 161 -8.73 7.70 -19.68
N ALA A 162 -9.12 8.11 -18.47
CA ALA A 162 -8.27 8.00 -17.30
C ALA A 162 -8.13 6.53 -16.87
N ILE A 163 -6.93 5.99 -17.01
CA ILE A 163 -6.52 4.71 -16.46
C ILE A 163 -5.63 4.92 -15.23
N ALA A 164 -5.74 4.05 -14.24
CA ALA A 164 -4.80 4.00 -13.13
C ALA A 164 -3.50 3.32 -13.58
N SER A 165 -2.35 3.91 -13.24
CA SER A 165 -1.00 3.38 -13.49
C SER A 165 -0.51 2.46 -12.38
#